data_AF-A0A9E1YLE3-F1
#
_entry.id   AF-A0A9E1YLE3-F1
#
_cell.length_a   1.000
_cell.length_b   1.000
_cell.length_c   1.000
_cell.angle_alpha   90.00
_cell.angle_beta   90.00
_cell.angle_gamma   90.00
#
_symmetry.space_group_name_H-M   'P 1'
#
loop_
_entity.id
_entity.type
_entity.pdbx_description
1 polymer ?
#
loop_
_entity_poly.entity_id
_entity_poly.type
_entity_poly.pdbx_seq_one_letter_code
_entity_poly.pdbx_strand_id
1 'polypeptide(L)' 'MGPDGDFGFGGHCFPKDLSAIIKMTNDLGTTNNILKSVQKTNNKVRNNRDWEKMKGRAVN' A
#
# COMPACT_ATOMS: atom_id res chain seq x y z
N MET A 1 -17.16 0.29 4.91
CA MET A 1 -16.61 1.64 5.13
C MET A 1 -15.59 1.53 6.25
N GLY A 2 -14.37 2.02 6.04
CA GLY A 2 -13.35 2.10 7.09
C GLY A 2 -13.75 3.09 8.19
N PRO A 3 -13.04 3.11 9.33
CA PRO A 3 -13.34 4.03 10.44
C PRO A 3 -13.31 5.52 10.03
N ASP A 4 -12.64 5.81 8.92
CA ASP A 4 -12.42 7.13 8.33
C ASP A 4 -13.43 7.48 7.21
N GLY A 5 -14.43 6.64 6.98
CA GLY A 5 -15.47 6.91 5.99
C GLY A 5 -15.16 6.44 4.56
N ASP A 6 -13.98 5.88 4.30
CA ASP A 6 -13.54 5.54 2.95
C ASP A 6 -13.45 4.02 2.72
N PHE A 7 -13.42 3.58 1.47
CA PHE A 7 -13.29 2.16 1.12
C PHE A 7 -11.83 1.72 1.05
N GLY A 8 -11.61 0.42 1.26
CA GLY A 8 -10.26 -0.14 1.29
C GLY A 8 -9.52 0.16 2.60
N PHE A 9 -8.22 -0.12 2.60
CA PHE A 9 -7.30 0.14 3.70
C PHE A 9 -6.56 1.46 3.50
N GLY A 10 -6.43 2.24 4.58
CA GLY A 10 -5.61 3.44 4.61
C GLY A 10 -4.79 3.54 5.89
N GLY A 11 -4.43 4.76 6.28
CA GLY A 11 -3.49 4.95 7.37
C GLY A 11 -2.05 4.70 6.91
N HIS A 12 -1.15 4.61 7.89
CA HIS A 12 0.28 4.59 7.59
C HIS A 12 0.86 3.18 7.45
N CYS A 13 0.64 2.31 8.44
CA CYS A 13 1.44 1.09 8.61
C CYS A 13 1.19 0.09 7.49
N PHE A 14 -0.08 -0.23 7.22
CA PHE A 14 -0.40 -1.30 6.28
C PHE A 14 -0.08 -0.95 4.81
N PRO A 15 -0.42 0.23 4.26
CA PRO A 15 0.01 0.60 2.90
C PRO A 15 1.53 0.64 2.73
N LYS A 16 2.26 1.06 3.77
CA LYS A 16 3.73 1.10 3.77
C LYS A 16 4.32 -0.31 3.74
N ASP A 17 3.91 -1.17 4.67
CA ASP A 17 4.45 -2.52 4.79
C ASP A 17 4.10 -3.37 3.56
N LEU A 18 2.87 -3.24 3.03
CA LEU A 18 2.48 -3.90 1.79
C LEU A 18 3.39 -3.48 0.62
N SER A 19 3.68 -2.18 0.50
CA SER A 19 4.56 -1.67 -0.55
C SER A 19 6.00 -2.18 -0.38
N ALA A 20 6.50 -2.25 0.85
CA ALA A 20 7.82 -2.79 1.16
C ALA A 20 7.92 -4.29 0.82
N ILE A 21 6.90 -5.08 1.15
CA ILE A 21 6.85 -6.50 0.81
C ILE A 21 6.82 -6.70 -0.71
N ILE A 22 5.97 -5.96 -1.44
CA ILE A 22 5.91 -6.06 -2.92
C ILE A 22 7.28 -5.72 -3.53
N LYS A 23 7.96 -4.69 -3.01
CA LYS A 23 9.31 -4.32 -3.44
C LYS A 23 10.29 -5.47 -3.17
N MET A 24 10.32 -5.99 -1.95
CA MET A 24 11.19 -7.11 -1.56
C MET A 24 10.98 -8.33 -2.47
N THR A 25 9.73 -8.69 -2.77
CA THR A 25 9.45 -9.85 -3.63
C THR A 25 9.92 -9.60 -5.07
N ASN A 26 9.77 -8.37 -5.60
CA ASN A 26 10.30 -8.01 -6.91
C ASN A 26 11.84 -8.06 -6.92
N ASP A 27 12.50 -7.56 -5.88
CA ASP A 27 13.96 -7.55 -5.74
C ASP A 27 14.52 -8.99 -5.67
N LEU A 28 13.77 -9.93 -5.10
CA LEU A 28 14.10 -11.36 -5.06
C LEU A 28 13.67 -12.14 -6.31
N GLY A 29 13.13 -11.48 -7.33
CA GLY A 29 12.61 -12.13 -8.55
C GLY A 29 11.34 -12.96 -8.34
N THR A 30 10.73 -12.90 -7.16
CA THR A 30 9.49 -13.61 -6.82
C THR A 30 8.29 -12.69 -7.05
N THR A 31 7.77 -12.63 -8.28
CA THR A 31 6.61 -11.76 -8.54
C THR A 31 5.37 -12.25 -7.79
N ASN A 32 4.91 -11.48 -6.81
CA ASN A 32 3.67 -11.77 -6.09
C ASN A 32 2.47 -11.02 -6.70
N ASN A 33 1.77 -11.69 -7.62
CA ASN A 33 0.61 -11.12 -8.32
C ASN A 33 -0.58 -10.84 -7.39
N ILE A 34 -0.72 -11.59 -6.29
CA ILE A 34 -1.80 -11.39 -5.32
C ILE A 34 -1.60 -10.07 -4.57
N LEU A 35 -0.39 -9.82 -4.03
CA LEU A 35 -0.10 -8.58 -3.31
C LEU A 35 -0.22 -7.35 -4.23
N LYS A 36 0.24 -7.47 -5.49
CA LYS A 36 0.01 -6.42 -6.51
C LYS A 36 -1.47 -6.18 -6.77
N SER A 37 -2.28 -7.24 -6.82
CA SER A 37 -3.74 -7.13 -7.02
C SER A 37 -4.44 -6.50 -5.82
N VAL A 38 -4.03 -6.84 -4.59
CA VAL A 38 -4.53 -6.19 -3.37
C VAL A 38 -4.26 -4.69 -3.41
N GLN A 39 -3.03 -4.29 -3.73
CA GLN A 39 -2.67 -2.88 -3.87
C GLN A 39 -3.48 -2.19 -4.99
N LYS A 40 -3.66 -2.85 -6.14
CA LYS A 40 -4.45 -2.33 -7.27
C LYS A 40 -5.92 -2.14 -6.91
N THR A 41 -6.53 -3.10 -6.24
CA THR A 41 -7.93 -3.01 -5.79
C THR A 41 -8.09 -1.88 -4.79
N ASN A 42 -7.17 -1.74 -3.83
CA ASN A 42 -7.21 -0.64 -2.88
C ASN A 42 -7.12 0.72 -3.57
N ASN A 43 -6.19 0.86 -4.52
CA ASN A 43 -6.03 2.09 -5.31
C ASN A 43 -7.26 2.43 -6.15
N LYS A 44 -8.09 1.45 -6.50
CA LYS A 44 -9.32 1.66 -7.28
C LYS A 44 -10.47 2.17 -6.41
N VAL A 45 -10.58 1.70 -5.17
CA VAL A 45 -11.73 2.01 -4.29
C VAL A 45 -11.45 3.16 -3.33
N ARG A 46 -10.17 3.44 -3.06
CA ARG A 46 -9.77 4.37 -2.02
C ARG A 46 -9.49 5.76 -2.56
N ASN A 47 -10.15 6.76 -1.97
CA ASN A 47 -10.02 8.17 -2.35
C ASN A 47 -8.94 8.87 -1.50
N ASN A 48 -8.91 8.58 -0.20
CA ASN A 48 -7.98 9.16 0.75
C ASN A 48 -6.70 8.31 0.86
N ARG A 49 -5.65 8.78 0.18
CA ARG A 49 -4.34 8.12 0.09
C ARG A 49 -3.32 8.86 0.96
N ASP A 50 -3.62 8.94 2.24
CA ASP A 50 -2.88 9.69 3.26
C ASP A 50 -1.39 9.28 3.35
N TRP A 51 -1.09 8.01 3.10
CA TRP A 51 0.28 7.48 3.06
C TRP A 51 1.16 8.08 1.95
N GLU A 52 0.58 8.60 0.85
CA GLU A 52 1.35 9.22 -0.25
C GLU A 52 1.95 10.58 0.15
N LYS A 53 1.33 11.26 1.12
CA LYS A 53 1.77 12.57 1.61
C LYS A 53 2.93 12.48 2.60
N MET A 54 3.32 11.28 3.03
CA MET A 54 4.41 11.06 3.97
C MET A 54 5.79 10.94 3.30
N LYS A 55 6.06 11.74 2.27
CA LYS A 55 7.41 11.89 1.70
C LYS A 55 8.31 12.57 2.74
N GLY A 56 9.30 11.84 3.26
CA GLY A 56 10.26 12.35 4.25
C GLY A 56 10.53 11.42 5.44
N ARG A 57 9.82 10.30 5.57
CA ARG A 57 10.19 9.19 6.50
C ARG A 57 10.87 8.03 5.77
N ALA A 58 11.68 8.37 4.76
CA ALA A 58 12.68 7.45 4.19
C ALA A 58 13.51 6.91 5.39
N VAL A 59 13.58 5.61 5.63
CA VAL A 59 14.38 4.67 4.84
C VAL A 59 15.64 5.37 4.34
N ASN A 60 16.55 5.64 5.28
CA ASN A 60 17.98 5.49 5.01
C ASN A 60 18.32 4.01 5.22
#